data_AF-A0A935I4Z3-F1
#
_entry.id   AF-A0A935I4Z3-F1
#
_cell.length_a   1.000
_cell.length_b   1.000
_cell.length_c   1.000
_cell.angle_alpha   90.00
_cell.angle_beta   90.00
_cell.angle_gamma   90.00
#
_symmetry.space_group_name_H-M   'P 1'
#
loop_
_entity.id
_entity.type
_entity.pdbx_description
1 polymer ?
#
loop_
_entity_poly.entity_id
_entity_poly.type
_entity_poly.pdbx_seq_one_letter_code
_entity_poly.pdbx_strand_id
1 'polypeptide(L)'
;MKSIHLMLFCFVGTLTFAQLRFTAAFNPCKIEETHIVKAADYYCHNSIINKVQETQEIMWSKENVTIPVGWQSYVCDNNNCYTPKIENCPEKLPNVLLVDSSVNMDVHFETEGIQGGAHVVLWVFEKRDTANRLRIDYLFNMVLSNLEVKSISIRLYPNPSTNAFTIESNSQITYVELMDIFGKKVASYSTHHNNTYDISHLIDGIYFVKMLDTNKQYISTLRLQKQGPRS
;
A
#
# COMPACT_ATOMS: atom_id res chain seq x y z
N MET A 1 71.35 -26.34 24.66
CA MET A 1 70.06 -25.69 24.97
C MET A 1 69.17 -25.78 23.74
N LYS A 2 68.18 -26.68 23.72
CA LYS A 2 67.20 -26.80 22.64
C LYS A 2 65.87 -26.24 23.17
N SER A 3 65.40 -25.14 22.58
CA SER A 3 64.13 -24.52 22.92
C SER A 3 63.01 -25.22 22.15
N ILE A 4 62.04 -25.79 22.86
CA ILE A 4 60.82 -26.38 22.29
C ILE A 4 59.76 -25.28 22.27
N HIS A 5 59.34 -24.87 21.08
CA HIS A 5 58.20 -23.98 20.90
C HIS A 5 56.93 -24.80 20.71
N LEU A 6 56.09 -24.82 21.74
CA LEU A 6 54.76 -25.43 21.71
C LEU A 6 53.79 -24.43 21.05
N MET A 7 53.48 -24.63 19.77
CA MET A 7 52.42 -23.88 19.08
C MET A 7 51.05 -24.44 19.48
N LEU A 8 50.29 -23.66 20.24
CA LEU A 8 48.90 -23.94 20.60
C LEU A 8 48.00 -23.59 19.41
N PHE A 9 47.49 -24.61 18.71
CA PHE A 9 46.51 -24.42 17.64
C PHE A 9 45.13 -24.18 18.26
N CYS A 10 44.70 -22.93 18.33
CA CYS A 10 43.31 -22.57 18.65
C CYS A 10 42.41 -22.94 17.46
N PHE A 11 41.74 -24.08 17.55
CA PHE A 11 40.71 -24.48 16.60
C PHE A 11 39.45 -23.64 16.86
N VAL A 12 39.32 -22.49 16.18
CA VAL A 12 38.11 -21.68 16.20
C VAL A 12 37.09 -22.40 15.32
N GLY A 13 36.21 -23.19 15.92
CA GLY A 13 35.11 -23.83 15.22
C GLY A 13 34.15 -22.77 14.69
N THR A 14 34.17 -22.53 13.38
CA THR A 14 33.17 -21.70 12.73
C THR A 14 31.84 -22.46 12.74
N LEU A 15 30.88 -21.99 13.54
CA LEU A 15 29.49 -22.43 13.46
C LEU A 15 28.96 -22.03 12.08
N THR A 16 28.93 -22.96 11.13
CA THR A 16 28.27 -22.77 9.85
C THR A 16 26.77 -22.89 10.08
N PHE A 17 26.06 -21.77 10.11
CA PHE A 17 24.59 -21.81 10.03
C PHE A 17 24.22 -22.35 8.65
N ALA A 18 23.47 -23.45 8.61
CA ALA A 18 22.94 -23.96 7.36
C ALA A 18 22.02 -22.89 6.75
N GLN A 19 22.37 -22.40 5.56
CA GLN A 19 21.51 -21.48 4.82
C GLN A 19 20.36 -22.26 4.19
N LEU A 20 19.16 -21.68 4.19
CA LEU A 20 18.01 -22.26 3.51
C LEU A 20 18.29 -22.40 2.01
N ARG A 21 17.90 -23.54 1.43
CA ARG A 21 18.17 -23.90 0.03
C ARG A 21 17.13 -23.33 -0.95
N PHE A 22 16.19 -22.55 -0.44
CA PHE A 22 15.18 -21.82 -1.20
C PHE A 22 14.80 -20.52 -0.48
N THR A 23 14.21 -19.58 -1.22
CA THR A 23 13.69 -18.30 -0.70
C THR A 23 12.30 -18.04 -1.24
N ALA A 24 11.52 -17.18 -0.58
CA ALA A 24 10.32 -16.59 -1.16
C ALA A 24 10.70 -15.40 -2.06
N ALA A 25 9.86 -15.12 -3.06
CA ALA A 25 9.96 -13.91 -3.89
C ALA A 25 9.58 -12.65 -3.07
N PHE A 26 8.56 -12.75 -2.24
CA PHE A 26 8.11 -11.70 -1.33
C PHE A 26 8.05 -12.21 0.12
N ASN A 27 8.58 -11.42 1.05
CA ASN A 27 8.43 -11.66 2.49
C ASN A 27 8.62 -10.34 3.27
N PRO A 28 7.56 -9.75 3.85
CA PRO A 28 6.17 -10.19 3.79
C PRO A 28 5.56 -10.06 2.38
N CYS A 29 4.57 -10.89 2.06
CA CYS A 29 3.62 -10.69 0.97
C CYS A 29 2.45 -9.86 1.49
N LYS A 30 2.15 -8.71 0.87
CA LYS A 30 1.18 -7.72 1.38
C LYS A 30 0.10 -7.37 0.37
N ILE A 31 -1.14 -7.27 0.83
CA ILE A 31 -2.29 -6.72 0.09
C ILE A 31 -2.98 -5.67 0.96
N GLU A 32 -3.40 -4.57 0.33
CA GLU A 32 -4.20 -3.52 0.96
C GLU A 32 -5.39 -3.19 0.05
N GLU A 33 -6.62 -3.33 0.55
CA GLU A 33 -7.84 -3.10 -0.21
C GLU A 33 -8.70 -2.02 0.43
N THR A 34 -9.15 -1.10 -0.43
CA THR A 34 -9.94 0.07 -0.04
C THR A 34 -11.39 0.01 -0.53
N HIS A 35 -11.69 -0.91 -1.45
CA HIS A 35 -13.01 -1.11 -2.03
C HIS A 35 -13.57 -2.45 -1.57
N ILE A 36 -14.69 -2.42 -0.86
CA ILE A 36 -15.27 -3.64 -0.29
C ILE A 36 -16.14 -4.31 -1.35
N VAL A 37 -15.61 -5.37 -1.94
CA VAL A 37 -16.38 -6.30 -2.78
C VAL A 37 -16.72 -7.53 -1.96
N LYS A 38 -18.02 -7.84 -1.85
CA LYS A 38 -18.50 -9.07 -1.22
C LYS A 38 -18.22 -10.27 -2.13
N ALA A 39 -17.85 -11.40 -1.54
CA ALA A 39 -17.51 -12.64 -2.26
C ALA A 39 -16.37 -12.47 -3.28
N ALA A 40 -15.44 -11.55 -3.03
CA ALA A 40 -14.20 -11.45 -3.79
C ALA A 40 -13.12 -12.37 -3.20
N ASP A 41 -12.32 -12.94 -4.09
CA ASP A 41 -11.13 -13.71 -3.78
C ASP A 41 -9.91 -12.77 -3.84
N TYR A 42 -9.39 -12.37 -2.67
CA TYR A 42 -8.20 -11.53 -2.57
C TYR A 42 -6.99 -12.41 -2.29
N TYR A 43 -5.94 -12.34 -3.11
CA TYR A 43 -4.81 -13.25 -2.95
C TYR A 43 -3.47 -12.56 -3.14
N CYS A 44 -2.49 -13.02 -2.36
CA CYS A 44 -1.13 -12.52 -2.45
C CYS A 44 -0.33 -13.50 -3.29
N HIS A 45 -0.02 -13.10 -4.52
CA HIS A 45 0.78 -13.92 -5.41
C HIS A 45 2.24 -13.96 -4.94
N ASN A 46 2.78 -15.15 -4.73
CA ASN A 46 4.15 -15.36 -4.29
C ASN A 46 4.73 -16.65 -4.88
N SER A 47 6.04 -16.79 -4.79
CA SER A 47 6.72 -17.97 -5.31
C SER A 47 7.91 -18.37 -4.43
N ILE A 48 8.19 -19.66 -4.37
CA ILE A 48 9.39 -20.21 -3.74
C ILE A 48 10.41 -20.49 -4.83
N ILE A 49 11.59 -19.90 -4.70
CA ILE A 49 12.67 -19.91 -5.69
C ILE A 49 13.78 -20.82 -5.21
N ASN A 50 14.21 -21.74 -6.07
CA ASN A 50 15.35 -22.60 -5.80
C ASN A 50 16.65 -21.79 -5.72
N LYS A 51 17.46 -22.00 -4.69
CA LYS A 51 18.77 -21.34 -4.55
C LYS A 51 19.96 -22.25 -4.81
N VAL A 52 19.71 -23.52 -5.12
CA VAL A 52 20.74 -24.54 -5.27
C VAL A 52 20.59 -25.26 -6.62
N GLN A 53 21.67 -25.87 -7.06
CA GLN A 53 21.75 -26.59 -8.35
C GLN A 53 21.27 -28.05 -8.21
N GLU A 54 20.15 -28.23 -7.52
CA GLU A 54 19.56 -29.53 -7.23
C GLU A 54 18.04 -29.40 -7.06
N THR A 55 17.31 -30.44 -7.49
CA THR A 55 15.86 -30.51 -7.32
C THR A 55 15.50 -30.78 -5.86
N GLN A 56 14.50 -30.06 -5.36
CA GLN A 56 14.03 -30.17 -3.98
C GLN A 56 12.55 -30.58 -3.95
N GLU A 57 12.17 -31.37 -2.94
CA GLU A 57 10.77 -31.62 -2.59
C GLU A 57 10.44 -30.77 -1.36
N ILE A 58 9.62 -29.74 -1.53
CA ILE A 58 9.25 -28.84 -0.44
C ILE A 58 7.79 -29.02 -0.03
N MET A 59 7.54 -28.76 1.25
CA MET A 59 6.26 -28.86 1.95
C MET A 59 5.98 -27.52 2.63
N TRP A 60 4.73 -27.30 3.02
CA TRP A 60 4.31 -26.12 3.76
C TRP A 60 3.39 -26.48 4.94
N SER A 61 3.38 -25.62 5.95
CA SER A 61 2.34 -25.59 7.00
C SER A 61 1.88 -24.16 7.23
N LYS A 62 0.59 -23.99 7.50
CA LYS A 62 -0.08 -22.71 7.69
C LYS A 62 -0.34 -22.47 9.17
N GLU A 63 -0.07 -21.25 9.59
CA GLU A 63 -0.39 -20.73 10.91
C GLU A 63 -1.20 -19.44 10.76
N ASN A 64 -2.43 -19.44 11.30
CA ASN A 64 -3.29 -18.26 11.30
C ASN A 64 -2.99 -17.42 12.55
N VAL A 65 -2.05 -16.48 12.44
CA VAL A 65 -1.65 -15.61 13.58
C VAL A 65 -2.81 -14.68 13.97
N THR A 66 -3.47 -14.08 12.99
CA THR A 66 -4.69 -13.29 13.21
C THR A 66 -5.58 -13.39 11.98
N ILE A 67 -6.82 -13.80 12.16
CA ILE A 67 -7.85 -13.78 11.11
C ILE A 67 -9.14 -13.27 11.75
N PRO A 68 -9.77 -12.20 11.21
CA PRO A 68 -11.05 -11.72 11.70
C PRO A 68 -12.15 -12.80 11.63
N VAL A 69 -13.11 -12.75 12.55
CA VAL A 69 -14.26 -13.66 12.51
C VAL A 69 -15.01 -13.48 11.19
N GLY A 70 -15.29 -14.59 10.50
CA GLY A 70 -15.95 -14.60 9.19
C GLY A 70 -14.99 -14.59 8.00
N TRP A 71 -13.70 -14.34 8.21
CA TRP A 71 -12.71 -14.47 7.14
C TRP A 71 -12.25 -15.93 7.00
N GLN A 72 -11.87 -16.29 5.77
CA GLN A 72 -11.28 -17.58 5.44
C GLN A 72 -9.95 -17.40 4.72
N SER A 73 -8.98 -18.27 5.02
CA SER A 73 -7.67 -18.29 4.36
C SER A 73 -7.41 -19.62 3.66
N TYR A 74 -7.07 -19.55 2.38
CA TYR A 74 -6.71 -20.71 1.56
C TYR A 74 -5.23 -20.63 1.20
N VAL A 75 -4.59 -21.77 1.03
CA VAL A 75 -3.21 -21.86 0.52
C VAL A 75 -3.28 -22.44 -0.87
N CYS A 76 -2.65 -21.80 -1.86
CA CYS A 76 -2.52 -22.35 -3.20
C CYS A 76 -1.04 -22.59 -3.47
N ASP A 77 -0.66 -23.85 -3.65
CA ASP A 77 0.68 -24.22 -4.09
C ASP A 77 0.67 -24.57 -5.59
N ASN A 78 1.72 -25.22 -6.08
CA ASN A 78 1.81 -25.59 -7.49
C ASN A 78 0.97 -26.83 -7.86
N ASN A 79 0.43 -27.52 -6.86
CA ASN A 79 -0.36 -28.73 -7.03
C ASN A 79 -1.86 -28.43 -6.91
N ASN A 80 -2.27 -27.62 -5.92
CA ASN A 80 -3.68 -27.33 -5.68
C ASN A 80 -3.90 -26.07 -4.82
N CYS A 81 -5.15 -25.62 -4.78
CA CYS A 81 -5.68 -24.71 -3.78
C CYS A 81 -6.39 -25.49 -2.67
N TYR A 82 -5.96 -25.28 -1.43
CA TYR A 82 -6.43 -26.02 -0.26
C TYR A 82 -7.38 -25.18 0.59
N THR A 83 -8.50 -25.80 0.95
CA THR A 83 -9.53 -25.19 1.81
C THR A 83 -8.96 -24.77 3.17
N PRO A 84 -9.64 -23.88 3.92
CA PRO A 84 -9.10 -23.32 5.15
C PRO A 84 -8.81 -24.36 6.23
N LYS A 85 -9.50 -25.51 6.20
CA LYS A 85 -9.31 -26.64 7.11
C LYS A 85 -8.01 -27.41 6.91
N ILE A 86 -7.35 -27.22 5.77
CA ILE A 86 -6.07 -27.86 5.47
C ILE A 86 -4.96 -26.91 5.91
N GLU A 87 -4.33 -27.23 7.03
CA GLU A 87 -3.24 -26.44 7.61
C GLU A 87 -1.85 -26.99 7.27
N ASN A 88 -1.77 -28.20 6.72
CA ASN A 88 -0.52 -28.83 6.34
C ASN A 88 -0.59 -29.34 4.90
N CYS A 89 0.50 -29.17 4.17
CA CYS A 89 0.67 -29.72 2.83
C CYS A 89 0.46 -31.26 2.87
N PRO A 90 -0.39 -31.83 1.99
CA PRO A 90 -0.60 -33.27 1.98
C PRO A 90 0.69 -34.05 1.70
N GLU A 91 1.04 -35.01 2.56
CA GLU A 91 2.32 -35.73 2.51
C GLU A 91 2.65 -36.39 1.16
N LYS A 92 1.62 -36.78 0.41
CA LYS A 92 1.73 -37.44 -0.90
C LYS A 92 1.85 -36.48 -2.07
N LEU A 93 1.74 -35.17 -1.84
CA LEU A 93 1.75 -34.13 -2.87
C LEU A 93 2.78 -33.03 -2.53
N PRO A 94 4.09 -33.35 -2.44
CA PRO A 94 5.11 -32.33 -2.28
C PRO A 94 5.17 -31.41 -3.50
N ASN A 95 5.63 -30.18 -3.30
CA ASN A 95 5.95 -29.28 -4.39
C ASN A 95 7.36 -29.59 -4.89
N VAL A 96 7.48 -29.99 -6.16
CA VAL A 96 8.76 -30.30 -6.78
C VAL A 96 9.37 -29.00 -7.33
N LEU A 97 10.42 -28.54 -6.67
CA LEU A 97 11.15 -27.33 -7.02
C LEU A 97 12.39 -27.69 -7.84
N LEU A 98 12.32 -27.49 -9.16
CA LEU A 98 13.39 -27.82 -10.09
C LEU A 98 14.56 -26.83 -9.98
N VAL A 99 15.69 -27.19 -10.59
CA VAL A 99 16.86 -26.31 -10.70
C VAL A 99 16.50 -25.03 -11.46
N ASP A 100 16.95 -23.89 -10.94
CA ASP A 100 16.71 -22.55 -11.50
C ASP A 100 15.23 -22.24 -11.76
N SER A 101 14.32 -22.88 -11.02
CA SER A 101 12.88 -22.69 -11.13
C SER A 101 12.27 -22.10 -9.86
N SER A 102 10.98 -21.79 -9.96
CA SER A 102 10.14 -21.46 -8.81
C SER A 102 8.85 -22.26 -8.83
N VAL A 103 8.18 -22.32 -7.68
CA VAL A 103 6.84 -22.89 -7.52
C VAL A 103 5.90 -21.87 -6.90
N ASN A 104 4.61 -21.95 -7.25
CA ASN A 104 3.57 -21.08 -6.69
C ASN A 104 3.41 -21.28 -5.18
N MET A 105 3.14 -20.21 -4.45
CA MET A 105 2.83 -20.28 -3.02
C MET A 105 1.97 -19.08 -2.61
N ASP A 106 0.71 -19.11 -3.00
CA ASP A 106 -0.22 -18.00 -2.76
C ASP A 106 -1.04 -18.24 -1.49
N VAL A 107 -1.46 -17.16 -0.86
CA VAL A 107 -2.50 -17.20 0.19
C VAL A 107 -3.66 -16.34 -0.27
N HIS A 108 -4.83 -16.94 -0.31
CA HIS A 108 -6.09 -16.31 -0.66
C HIS A 108 -6.89 -16.01 0.60
N PHE A 109 -7.67 -14.94 0.54
CA PHE A 109 -8.50 -14.43 1.62
C PHE A 109 -9.92 -14.16 1.09
N GLU A 110 -10.90 -14.80 1.70
CA GLU A 110 -12.31 -14.49 1.52
C GLU A 110 -12.81 -13.78 2.77
N THR A 111 -13.38 -12.57 2.61
CA THR A 111 -13.68 -11.68 3.73
C THR A 111 -15.17 -11.53 4.02
N GLU A 112 -16.05 -12.00 3.14
CA GLU A 112 -17.49 -11.70 3.16
C GLU A 112 -17.82 -10.19 3.23
N GLY A 113 -16.87 -9.33 2.82
CA GLY A 113 -16.97 -7.88 2.93
C GLY A 113 -16.79 -7.32 4.36
N ILE A 114 -16.29 -8.12 5.30
CA ILE A 114 -16.03 -7.72 6.69
C ILE A 114 -14.66 -7.02 6.74
N GLN A 115 -14.60 -5.75 7.15
CA GLN A 115 -13.34 -5.02 7.29
C GLN A 115 -12.45 -5.62 8.38
N GLY A 116 -11.13 -5.54 8.21
CA GLY A 116 -10.17 -6.07 9.16
C GLY A 116 -8.77 -6.24 8.59
N GLY A 117 -7.88 -6.78 9.41
CA GLY A 117 -6.54 -7.17 9.03
C GLY A 117 -6.30 -8.64 9.35
N ALA A 118 -5.73 -9.38 8.40
CA ALA A 118 -5.30 -10.75 8.58
C ALA A 118 -3.78 -10.86 8.49
N HIS A 119 -3.24 -11.76 9.31
CA HIS A 119 -1.85 -12.19 9.32
C HIS A 119 -1.82 -13.71 9.33
N VAL A 120 -1.36 -14.28 8.21
CA VAL A 120 -1.15 -15.72 8.02
C VAL A 120 0.33 -15.95 7.80
N VAL A 121 0.88 -16.98 8.43
CA VAL A 121 2.27 -17.40 8.23
C VAL A 121 2.27 -18.73 7.51
N LEU A 122 3.06 -18.83 6.44
CA LEU A 122 3.45 -20.12 5.87
C LEU A 122 4.87 -20.46 6.31
N TRP A 123 5.02 -21.66 6.85
CA TRP A 123 6.31 -22.28 7.10
C TRP A 123 6.60 -23.27 5.97
N VAL A 124 7.56 -22.94 5.10
CA VAL A 124 7.97 -23.78 3.97
C VAL A 124 9.27 -24.51 4.35
N PHE A 125 9.33 -25.82 4.11
CA PHE A 125 10.44 -26.67 4.55
C PHE A 125 10.67 -27.83 3.58
N GLU A 126 11.84 -28.45 3.62
CA GLU A 126 12.10 -29.64 2.80
C GLU A 126 11.35 -30.85 3.36
N LYS A 127 10.83 -31.72 2.49
CA LYS A 127 10.13 -32.93 2.90
C LYS A 127 10.97 -33.83 3.82
N ARG A 128 12.30 -33.84 3.62
CA ARG A 128 13.26 -34.67 4.38
C ARG A 128 13.88 -33.94 5.58
N ASP A 129 13.71 -32.62 5.68
CA ASP A 129 14.23 -31.79 6.76
C ASP A 129 13.17 -30.80 7.21
N THR A 130 12.46 -31.15 8.27
CA THR A 130 11.40 -30.34 8.87
C THR A 130 11.92 -29.41 9.97
N ALA A 131 13.22 -29.43 10.28
CA ALA A 131 13.81 -28.56 11.30
C ALA A 131 14.12 -27.18 10.71
N ASN A 132 14.62 -27.14 9.47
CA ASN A 132 14.91 -25.90 8.76
C ASN A 132 13.68 -25.44 7.98
N ARG A 133 13.09 -24.31 8.41
CA ARG A 133 11.87 -23.76 7.81
C ARG A 133 12.07 -22.30 7.41
N LEU A 134 11.60 -21.96 6.22
CA LEU A 134 11.40 -20.59 5.78
C LEU A 134 10.06 -20.09 6.32
N ARG A 135 10.09 -19.01 7.10
CA ARG A 135 8.90 -18.29 7.55
C ARG A 135 8.51 -17.24 6.51
N ILE A 136 7.27 -17.24 6.07
CA ILE A 136 6.74 -16.26 5.11
C ILE A 136 5.48 -15.63 5.70
N ASP A 137 5.50 -14.31 5.85
CA ASP A 137 4.36 -13.55 6.36
C ASP A 137 3.45 -13.09 5.22
N TYR A 138 2.16 -13.42 5.31
CA TYR A 138 1.09 -12.94 4.43
C TYR A 138 0.21 -12.00 5.22
N LEU A 139 0.15 -10.74 4.78
CA LEU A 139 -0.57 -9.66 5.44
C LEU A 139 -1.63 -9.12 4.49
N PHE A 140 -2.88 -9.09 4.95
CA PHE A 140 -3.97 -8.51 4.19
C PHE A 140 -4.77 -7.54 5.04
N ASN A 141 -4.87 -6.30 4.60
CA ASN A 141 -5.72 -5.30 5.23
C ASN A 141 -6.86 -4.92 4.27
N MET A 142 -8.09 -5.04 4.75
CA MET A 142 -9.27 -4.53 4.05
C MET A 142 -9.93 -3.47 4.91
N VAL A 143 -9.89 -2.23 4.42
CA VAL A 143 -10.44 -1.05 5.09
C VAL A 143 -11.36 -0.31 4.13
N LEU A 144 -12.40 0.36 4.63
CA LEU A 144 -13.18 1.23 3.77
C LEU A 144 -12.40 2.54 3.54
N SER A 145 -12.02 2.83 2.29
CA SER A 145 -11.61 4.20 1.96
C SER A 145 -12.85 5.06 1.76
N ASN A 146 -12.97 6.09 2.57
CA ASN A 146 -13.92 7.19 2.41
C ASN A 146 -13.41 8.29 1.46
N LEU A 147 -12.33 8.03 0.72
CA LEU A 147 -11.80 8.94 -0.30
C LEU A 147 -12.18 8.44 -1.70
N GLU A 148 -13.42 8.70 -2.11
CA GLU A 148 -13.64 9.06 -3.52
C GLU A 148 -12.92 10.38 -3.75
N VAL A 149 -11.64 10.34 -4.12
CA VAL A 149 -10.95 11.53 -4.64
C VAL A 149 -11.50 11.78 -6.04
N LYS A 150 -12.69 12.37 -6.11
CA LYS A 150 -13.13 13.06 -7.32
C LYS A 150 -12.05 14.11 -7.59
N SER A 151 -11.32 13.99 -8.69
CA SER A 151 -10.25 14.93 -9.01
C SER A 151 -10.85 16.33 -9.15
N ILE A 152 -10.66 17.16 -8.11
CA ILE A 152 -11.18 18.53 -8.10
C ILE A 152 -10.29 19.33 -9.06
N SER A 153 -10.85 19.68 -10.22
CA SER A 153 -10.25 20.60 -11.18
C SER A 153 -10.82 21.98 -10.90
N ILE A 154 -9.96 22.93 -10.52
CA ILE A 154 -10.32 24.33 -10.33
C ILE A 154 -9.32 25.20 -11.08
N ARG A 155 -9.82 26.19 -11.82
CA ARG A 155 -9.01 27.20 -12.49
C ARG A 155 -9.56 28.59 -12.20
N LEU A 156 -8.66 29.56 -12.15
CA LEU A 156 -8.97 30.97 -12.01
C LEU A 156 -8.47 31.71 -13.25
N TYR A 157 -9.32 32.52 -13.87
CA TYR A 157 -8.94 33.36 -15.02
C TYR A 157 -9.69 34.69 -15.07
N PRO A 158 -9.12 35.72 -15.72
CA PRO A 158 -7.71 35.80 -16.10
C PRO A 158 -6.82 35.85 -14.86
N ASN A 159 -5.60 35.33 -14.92
CA ASN A 159 -4.60 35.51 -13.88
C ASN A 159 -3.26 35.83 -14.57
N PRO A 160 -2.72 37.06 -14.49
CA PRO A 160 -3.15 38.17 -13.62
C PRO A 160 -4.54 38.75 -13.94
N SER A 161 -5.22 39.28 -12.92
CA SER A 161 -6.54 39.92 -13.04
C SER A 161 -6.45 41.42 -12.77
N THR A 162 -7.28 42.22 -13.46
CA THR A 162 -7.34 43.68 -13.25
C THR A 162 -8.53 44.09 -12.42
N ASN A 163 -9.76 43.83 -12.88
CA ASN A 163 -10.97 44.24 -12.18
C ASN A 163 -11.75 43.07 -11.60
N ALA A 164 -11.72 41.91 -12.25
CA ALA A 164 -12.46 40.75 -11.82
C ALA A 164 -11.73 39.46 -12.22
N PHE A 165 -12.07 38.37 -11.55
CA PHE A 165 -11.68 37.02 -11.94
C PHE A 165 -12.89 36.09 -11.92
N THR A 166 -12.80 35.01 -12.69
CA THR A 166 -13.78 33.95 -12.77
C THR A 166 -13.18 32.65 -12.26
N ILE A 167 -13.98 31.85 -11.55
CA ILE A 167 -13.62 30.51 -11.13
C ILE A 167 -14.39 29.48 -11.96
N GLU A 168 -13.66 28.56 -12.58
CA GLU A 168 -14.21 27.38 -13.22
C GLU A 168 -13.86 26.15 -12.39
N SER A 169 -14.85 25.33 -12.06
CA SER A 169 -14.65 24.13 -11.26
C SER A 169 -15.64 23.03 -11.62
N ASN A 170 -15.19 21.77 -11.48
CA ASN A 170 -16.06 20.59 -11.47
C ASN A 170 -16.63 20.27 -10.07
N SER A 171 -16.37 21.12 -9.08
CA SER A 171 -16.90 21.06 -7.72
C SER A 171 -17.87 22.23 -7.47
N GLN A 172 -18.88 21.99 -6.64
CA GLN A 172 -19.82 23.02 -6.24
C GLN A 172 -19.19 23.95 -5.21
N ILE A 173 -18.76 25.12 -5.66
CA ILE A 173 -18.27 26.20 -4.80
C ILE A 173 -19.50 27.02 -4.37
N THR A 174 -19.58 27.39 -3.09
CA THR A 174 -20.68 28.22 -2.55
C THR A 174 -20.17 29.51 -1.90
N TYR A 175 -18.95 29.48 -1.35
CA TYR A 175 -18.32 30.68 -0.81
C TYR A 175 -16.90 30.84 -1.32
N VAL A 176 -16.53 32.09 -1.56
CA VAL A 176 -15.18 32.50 -1.95
C VAL A 176 -14.68 33.55 -0.98
N GLU A 177 -13.54 33.31 -0.36
CA GLU A 177 -12.86 34.25 0.52
C GLU A 177 -11.52 34.66 -0.11
N LEU A 178 -11.22 35.96 -0.13
CA LEU A 178 -9.89 36.45 -0.51
C LEU A 178 -9.11 36.79 0.74
N MET A 179 -7.87 36.30 0.78
CA MET A 179 -6.91 36.56 1.84
C MET A 179 -5.68 37.27 1.27
N ASP A 180 -5.12 38.20 2.02
CA ASP A 180 -3.81 38.76 1.72
C ASP A 180 -2.67 37.78 2.08
N ILE A 181 -1.43 38.18 1.84
CA ILE A 181 -0.24 37.36 2.14
C ILE A 181 -0.04 37.07 3.63
N PHE A 182 -0.70 37.82 4.51
CA PHE A 182 -0.66 37.63 5.97
C PHE A 182 -1.84 36.77 6.46
N GLY A 183 -2.69 36.26 5.55
CA GLY A 183 -3.86 35.45 5.86
C GLY A 183 -5.06 36.26 6.35
N LYS A 184 -5.00 37.60 6.31
CA LYS A 184 -6.15 38.44 6.67
C LYS A 184 -7.18 38.39 5.54
N LYS A 185 -8.43 38.13 5.90
CA LYS A 185 -9.55 38.19 4.95
C LYS A 185 -9.79 39.62 4.50
N VAL A 186 -9.71 39.87 3.20
CA VAL A 186 -9.89 41.19 2.57
C VAL A 186 -11.22 41.31 1.82
N ALA A 187 -11.78 40.19 1.36
CA ALA A 187 -13.11 40.15 0.74
C ALA A 187 -13.76 38.77 0.90
N SER A 188 -15.09 38.71 0.75
CA SER A 188 -15.85 37.45 0.73
C SER A 188 -17.07 37.58 -0.16
N TYR A 189 -17.36 36.52 -0.90
CA TYR A 189 -18.48 36.44 -1.84
C TYR A 189 -19.25 35.14 -1.62
N SER A 190 -20.57 35.20 -1.72
CA SER A 190 -21.40 34.03 -2.03
C SER A 190 -21.43 33.83 -3.53
N THR A 191 -21.43 32.59 -4.02
CA THR A 191 -21.47 32.33 -5.47
C THR A 191 -22.77 32.88 -6.09
N HIS A 192 -22.62 33.61 -7.20
CA HIS A 192 -23.71 34.09 -8.06
C HIS A 192 -23.64 33.40 -9.44
N HIS A 193 -24.70 33.53 -10.25
CA HIS A 193 -24.96 32.76 -11.49
C HIS A 193 -23.81 32.68 -12.51
N ASN A 194 -22.80 33.58 -12.44
CA ASN A 194 -21.71 33.67 -13.41
C ASN A 194 -20.30 33.37 -12.84
N ASN A 195 -20.15 33.00 -11.56
CA ASN A 195 -18.85 32.68 -10.92
C ASN A 195 -17.74 33.74 -11.11
N THR A 196 -18.12 35.00 -11.31
CA THR A 196 -17.20 36.14 -11.49
C THR A 196 -17.21 37.03 -10.26
N TYR A 197 -16.03 37.42 -9.80
CA TYR A 197 -15.80 38.14 -8.55
C TYR A 197 -15.07 39.45 -8.81
N ASP A 198 -15.68 40.57 -8.43
CA ASP A 198 -15.11 41.90 -8.59
C ASP A 198 -14.07 42.19 -7.51
N ILE A 199 -12.84 42.47 -7.95
CA ILE A 199 -11.66 42.79 -7.16
C ILE A 199 -11.10 44.19 -7.50
N SER A 200 -11.86 45.03 -8.20
CA SER A 200 -11.42 46.37 -8.63
C SER A 200 -10.99 47.26 -7.47
N HIS A 201 -11.57 47.06 -6.28
CA HIS A 201 -11.27 47.77 -5.05
C HIS A 201 -9.96 47.31 -4.37
N LEU A 202 -9.35 46.21 -4.81
CA LEU A 202 -8.11 45.69 -4.22
C LEU A 202 -6.87 46.37 -4.83
N ILE A 203 -5.87 46.62 -4.00
CA ILE A 203 -4.56 47.08 -4.45
C ILE A 203 -3.81 45.98 -5.19
N ASP A 204 -2.88 46.36 -6.05
CA ASP A 204 -2.04 45.42 -6.77
C ASP A 204 -1.17 44.58 -5.84
N GLY A 205 -1.08 43.28 -6.11
CA GLY A 205 -0.43 42.34 -5.21
C GLY A 205 -0.83 40.89 -5.42
N ILE A 206 -0.40 40.04 -4.48
CA ILE A 206 -0.72 38.61 -4.44
C ILE A 206 -1.81 38.38 -3.39
N TYR A 207 -2.83 37.62 -3.78
CA TYR A 207 -3.92 37.21 -2.93
C TYR A 207 -4.13 35.70 -3.02
N PHE A 208 -4.80 35.13 -2.01
CA PHE A 208 -5.21 33.74 -1.97
C PHE A 208 -6.72 33.64 -2.00
N VAL A 209 -7.24 32.93 -2.99
CA VAL A 209 -8.67 32.70 -3.20
C VAL A 209 -9.01 31.35 -2.59
N LYS A 210 -9.63 31.37 -1.41
CA LYS A 210 -10.10 30.20 -0.69
C LYS A 210 -11.55 29.92 -1.05
N MET A 211 -11.83 28.67 -1.41
CA MET A 211 -13.15 28.22 -1.84
C MET A 211 -13.73 27.25 -0.84
N LEU A 212 -15.02 27.41 -0.55
CA LEU A 212 -15.77 26.60 0.40
C LEU A 212 -17.06 26.09 -0.22
N ASP A 213 -17.52 24.94 0.24
CA ASP A 213 -18.81 24.34 -0.14
C ASP A 213 -19.99 24.96 0.64
N THR A 214 -21.19 24.45 0.41
CA THR A 214 -22.43 24.88 1.10
C THR A 214 -22.35 24.76 2.62
N ASN A 215 -21.56 23.81 3.13
CA ASN A 215 -21.35 23.55 4.57
C ASN A 215 -20.18 24.37 5.14
N LYS A 216 -19.61 25.29 4.37
CA LYS A 216 -18.38 26.05 4.68
C LYS A 216 -17.15 25.17 4.88
N GLN A 217 -17.15 23.95 4.35
CA GLN A 217 -15.98 23.09 4.33
C GLN A 217 -14.99 23.54 3.27
N TYR A 218 -13.71 23.37 3.58
CA TYR A 218 -12.61 23.75 2.70
C TYR A 218 -12.57 22.90 1.44
N ILE A 219 -12.58 23.53 0.27
CA ILE A 219 -12.39 22.85 -1.02
C ILE A 219 -10.93 22.99 -1.49
N SER A 220 -10.47 24.22 -1.70
CA SER A 220 -9.12 24.51 -2.22
C SER A 220 -8.76 25.98 -2.07
N THR A 221 -7.49 26.32 -2.30
CA THR A 221 -6.97 27.69 -2.36
C THR A 221 -6.11 27.88 -3.60
N LEU A 222 -6.37 28.94 -4.36
CA LEU A 222 -5.56 29.32 -5.53
C LEU A 222 -4.91 30.68 -5.35
N ARG A 223 -3.70 30.86 -5.90
CA ARG A 223 -3.00 32.14 -5.92
C ARG A 223 -3.56 33.04 -7.03
N LEU A 224 -3.96 34.24 -6.68
CA LEU A 224 -4.41 35.30 -7.57
C LEU A 224 -3.37 36.41 -7.62
N GLN A 225 -3.00 36.86 -8.82
CA GLN A 225 -2.14 38.01 -9.05
C GLN A 225 -3.00 39.18 -9.54
N LYS A 226 -3.17 40.21 -8.71
CA LYS A 226 -3.90 41.44 -9.05
C LYS A 226 -2.94 42.47 -9.65
N GLN A 227 -3.26 42.98 -10.83
CA GLN A 227 -2.50 44.02 -11.53
C GLN A 227 -3.43 45.04 -12.19
N GLY A 228 -3.26 46.31 -11.87
CA GLY A 228 -3.94 47.44 -12.51
C GLY A 228 -3.55 47.57 -13.98
N PRO A 229 -4.25 48.43 -14.75
CA PRO A 229 -3.86 48.74 -16.11
C PRO A 229 -2.41 49.26 -16.11
N ARG A 230 -1.53 48.66 -16.93
CA ARG A 230 -0.21 49.23 -17.17
C ARG A 230 -0.40 50.50 -17.98
N SER A 231 -0.13 51.65 -17.36
CA SER A 231 -0.03 52.96 -18.01
C SER A 231 1.21 53.03 -18.89
#